data_AF-A0A9D4MKK7-F1
#
_entry.id   AF-A0A9D4MKK7-F1
#
_cell.length_a   1.000
_cell.length_b   1.000
_cell.length_c   1.000
_cell.angle_alpha   90.00
_cell.angle_beta   90.00
_cell.angle_gamma   90.00
#
_symmetry.space_group_name_H-M   'P 1'
#
loop_
_entity.id
_entity.type
_entity.pdbx_description
1 polymer ?
#
loop_
_entity_poly.entity_id
_entity_poly.type
_entity_poly.pdbx_seq_one_letter_code
_entity_poly.pdbx_strand_id
1 'polypeptide(L)'
;MSDVATECFPVIAFDKNVVTDGFCRDCDDRAQKNTAIFFCKECKKHLCAGCHKYHLQLFRKHPIYCIETSRNRKRTYDDIKLAAVGPEYMFTIDEIDELGIRLPNEKVDCCVTGICQLADGTYIIVDQGNGKIKHIDGNNKFKIVATCSLPSWPHSVCSIDGDTIAVTVWRSERHELHFIRVAVGKMIHKNVVKLDHICKSIAHSKEANMLLIATRNTINTYTSSGEFVRELYRNTKGMDTVSDITISRDGNLIFLTDQLHKKIIQLDHEGNTVNAFTYPDLGDPYGVCLSHTSNHAFVCGDGPDTIIQIDGAEKNILTLATEMDGVMCPHSLFFDAQRHMLVVGLDRGENILVVKLK
;
A
#
# COMPACT_ATOMS: atom_id res chain seq x y z
N MET A 1 17.04 -35.81 27.47
CA MET A 1 15.88 -34.89 27.48
C MET A 1 16.07 -33.97 26.30
N SER A 2 15.33 -34.22 25.23
CA SER A 2 15.44 -33.52 23.95
C SER A 2 14.06 -32.94 23.66
N ASP A 3 13.98 -31.62 23.60
CA ASP A 3 12.76 -30.88 23.25
C ASP A 3 12.38 -31.22 21.81
N VAL A 4 11.20 -31.82 21.64
CA VAL A 4 10.58 -31.99 20.33
C VAL A 4 9.84 -30.69 20.03
N ALA A 5 10.36 -29.93 19.08
CA ALA A 5 9.74 -28.71 18.58
C ALA A 5 8.32 -29.02 18.08
N THR A 6 7.35 -28.28 18.59
CA THR A 6 5.97 -28.30 18.08
C THR A 6 5.92 -27.32 16.93
N GLU A 7 6.15 -27.81 15.70
CA GLU A 7 6.05 -26.98 14.50
C GLU A 7 4.57 -26.74 14.15
N CYS A 8 4.15 -25.48 14.18
CA CYS A 8 2.84 -25.05 13.66
C CYS A 8 2.93 -24.94 12.13
N PHE A 9 2.47 -25.96 11.42
CA PHE A 9 2.25 -25.89 9.97
C PHE A 9 0.83 -25.39 9.66
N PRO A 10 0.64 -24.54 8.63
CA PRO A 10 -0.69 -24.27 8.10
C PRO A 10 -1.27 -25.54 7.47
N VAL A 11 -2.42 -25.99 8.00
CA VAL A 11 -3.15 -27.16 7.51
C VAL A 11 -3.93 -26.75 6.25
N ILE A 12 -3.31 -26.85 5.08
CA ILE A 12 -4.03 -26.79 3.80
C ILE A 12 -4.54 -28.21 3.48
N ALA A 13 -5.85 -28.30 3.28
CA ALA A 13 -6.62 -29.44 2.79
C ALA A 13 -6.75 -30.67 3.72
N PHE A 14 -7.76 -30.64 4.61
CA PHE A 14 -8.46 -31.85 5.04
C PHE A 14 -9.96 -31.68 4.83
N ASP A 15 -10.51 -32.55 3.98
CA ASP A 15 -11.90 -32.98 3.82
C ASP A 15 -13.04 -31.98 4.14
N LYS A 16 -13.77 -31.53 3.11
CA LYS A 16 -14.87 -30.55 3.18
C LYS A 16 -16.14 -31.04 3.89
N ASN A 17 -16.09 -32.14 4.65
CA ASN A 17 -17.27 -32.80 5.21
C ASN A 17 -17.25 -33.00 6.74
N VAL A 18 -16.45 -32.25 7.50
CA VAL A 18 -16.47 -32.34 8.97
C VAL A 18 -16.70 -30.98 9.62
N VAL A 19 -17.92 -30.46 9.45
CA VAL A 19 -18.48 -29.49 10.40
C VAL A 19 -19.45 -30.25 11.28
N THR A 20 -18.93 -30.86 12.35
CA THR A 20 -19.75 -31.34 13.46
C THR A 20 -19.27 -30.65 14.72
N ASP A 21 -20.25 -30.19 15.51
CA ASP A 21 -20.13 -29.33 16.69
C ASP A 21 -18.88 -29.58 17.54
N GLY A 22 -18.17 -28.49 17.89
CA GLY A 22 -16.85 -28.46 18.52
C GLY A 22 -16.74 -29.01 19.95
N PHE A 23 -17.27 -30.21 20.22
CA PHE A 23 -17.19 -30.90 21.51
C PHE A 23 -16.16 -32.03 21.49
N CYS A 24 -15.58 -32.29 22.65
CA CYS A 24 -14.62 -33.36 22.86
C CYS A 24 -15.33 -34.71 22.81
N ARG A 25 -14.98 -35.53 21.81
CA ARG A 25 -15.66 -36.80 21.54
C ARG A 25 -15.57 -37.78 22.70
N ASP A 26 -14.40 -37.87 23.33
CA ASP A 26 -14.17 -38.77 24.48
C ASP A 26 -14.89 -38.29 25.77
N CYS A 27 -15.31 -37.02 25.83
CA CYS A 27 -16.13 -36.50 26.94
C CYS A 27 -17.63 -36.61 26.64
N ASP A 28 -18.03 -36.44 25.38
CA ASP A 28 -19.42 -36.56 24.94
C ASP A 28 -19.94 -38.00 25.12
N ASP A 29 -19.09 -39.00 24.84
CA ASP A 29 -19.35 -40.42 25.14
C ASP A 29 -19.55 -40.70 26.64
N ARG A 30 -19.16 -39.77 27.53
CA ARG A 30 -19.31 -39.85 28.99
C ARG A 30 -20.35 -38.86 29.54
N ALA A 31 -21.21 -38.32 28.67
CA ALA A 31 -22.21 -37.29 28.96
C ALA A 31 -21.63 -35.99 29.57
N GLN A 32 -20.33 -35.72 29.37
CA GLN A 32 -19.68 -34.48 29.75
C GLN A 32 -19.43 -33.62 28.51
N LYS A 33 -20.16 -32.51 28.36
CA LYS A 33 -20.01 -31.61 27.21
C LYS A 33 -18.84 -30.64 27.42
N ASN A 34 -17.62 -31.14 27.21
CA ASN A 34 -16.44 -30.29 27.20
C ASN A 34 -16.12 -29.83 25.78
N THR A 35 -15.82 -28.54 25.59
CA THR A 35 -15.40 -27.99 24.30
C THR A 35 -14.09 -28.63 23.85
N ALA A 36 -14.03 -29.04 22.59
CA ALA A 36 -12.79 -29.51 22.00
C ALA A 36 -11.91 -28.32 21.65
N ILE A 37 -10.66 -28.40 22.08
CA ILE A 37 -9.63 -27.42 21.74
C ILE A 37 -8.44 -28.07 21.05
N PHE A 38 -8.47 -29.39 20.82
CA PHE A 38 -7.43 -30.14 20.12
C PHE A 38 -8.02 -31.16 19.14
N PHE A 39 -7.37 -31.44 18.01
CA PHE A 39 -7.74 -32.45 17.02
C PHE A 39 -6.57 -33.41 16.81
N CYS A 40 -6.78 -34.71 16.94
CA CYS A 40 -5.80 -35.72 16.57
C CYS A 40 -6.03 -36.16 15.12
N LYS A 41 -5.03 -36.00 14.25
CA LYS A 41 -5.16 -36.34 12.81
C LYS A 41 -5.20 -37.84 12.54
N GLU A 42 -4.49 -38.65 13.33
CA GLU A 42 -4.45 -40.10 13.17
C GLU A 42 -5.75 -40.75 13.66
N CYS A 43 -6.23 -40.33 14.83
CA CYS A 43 -7.48 -40.86 15.39
C CYS A 43 -8.73 -40.18 14.82
N LYS A 44 -8.60 -39.06 14.10
CA LYS A 44 -9.71 -38.21 13.64
C LYS A 44 -10.66 -37.84 14.79
N LYS A 45 -10.09 -37.47 15.94
CA LYS A 45 -10.83 -37.17 17.19
C LYS A 45 -10.62 -35.74 17.66
N HIS A 46 -11.70 -35.11 18.10
CA HIS A 46 -11.72 -33.83 18.80
C HIS A 46 -11.57 -34.06 20.32
N LEU A 47 -10.64 -33.35 20.95
CA LEU A 47 -10.20 -33.55 22.33
C LEU A 47 -10.25 -32.23 23.11
N CYS A 48 -10.70 -32.26 24.36
CA CYS A 48 -10.57 -31.14 25.30
C CYS A 48 -9.15 -31.11 25.90
N ALA A 49 -8.86 -30.08 26.71
CA ALA A 49 -7.58 -29.94 27.40
C ALA A 49 -7.17 -31.18 28.22
N GLY A 50 -8.14 -31.80 28.90
CA GLY A 50 -7.91 -32.99 29.72
C GLY A 50 -7.66 -34.24 28.88
N CYS A 51 -8.55 -34.50 27.91
CA CYS A 51 -8.45 -35.67 27.04
C CYS A 51 -7.20 -35.63 26.16
N HIS A 52 -6.73 -34.45 25.75
CA HIS A 52 -5.47 -34.30 25.01
C HIS A 52 -4.27 -34.86 25.78
N LYS A 53 -4.11 -34.48 27.05
CA LYS A 53 -2.99 -34.96 27.87
C LYS A 53 -3.02 -36.48 28.04
N TYR A 54 -4.20 -37.04 28.28
CA TYR A 54 -4.37 -38.49 28.36
C TYR A 54 -4.10 -39.17 27.01
N HIS A 55 -4.54 -38.57 25.91
CA HIS A 55 -4.30 -39.07 24.57
C HIS A 55 -2.80 -39.14 24.23
N LEU A 56 -2.02 -38.11 24.57
CA LEU A 56 -0.57 -38.13 24.37
C LEU A 56 0.15 -39.17 25.24
N GLN A 57 -0.38 -39.48 26.43
CA GLN A 57 0.19 -40.54 27.26
C GLN A 57 0.04 -41.92 26.60
N LEU A 58 -1.11 -42.17 25.97
CA LEU A 58 -1.39 -43.43 25.27
C LEU A 58 -0.76 -43.50 23.88
N PHE A 59 -0.74 -42.39 23.15
CA PHE A 59 -0.35 -42.31 21.75
C PHE A 59 0.68 -41.21 21.53
N ARG A 60 1.88 -41.39 22.10
CA ARG A 60 2.97 -40.39 22.12
C ARG A 60 3.40 -39.84 20.76
N LYS A 61 3.08 -40.52 19.66
CA LYS A 61 3.47 -40.13 18.30
C LYS A 61 2.33 -39.53 17.47
N HIS A 62 1.12 -39.46 18.01
CA HIS A 62 0.02 -38.93 17.23
C HIS A 62 0.16 -37.40 17.10
N PRO A 63 0.14 -36.86 15.88
CA PRO A 63 0.09 -35.41 15.65
C PRO A 63 -1.26 -34.86 16.11
N ILE A 64 -1.19 -33.88 17.03
CA ILE A 64 -2.35 -33.21 17.62
C ILE A 64 -2.25 -31.71 17.34
N TYR A 65 -3.37 -31.13 16.92
CA TYR A 65 -3.51 -29.75 16.47
C TYR A 65 -4.44 -28.99 17.41
N CYS A 66 -4.13 -27.75 17.79
CA CYS A 66 -5.05 -26.91 18.55
C CYS A 66 -6.20 -26.40 17.65
N ILE A 67 -7.44 -26.35 18.15
CA ILE A 67 -8.66 -25.98 17.37
C ILE A 67 -9.16 -24.56 17.69
N GLU A 68 -8.73 -23.95 18.81
CA GLU A 68 -9.26 -22.70 19.41
C GLU A 68 -10.58 -22.12 18.82
N THR A 69 -11.67 -22.45 19.51
CA THR A 69 -12.99 -21.87 19.35
C THR A 69 -13.03 -20.37 19.67
N SER A 70 -13.57 -19.61 18.73
CA SER A 70 -13.83 -18.17 18.73
C SER A 70 -14.89 -17.73 19.74
N ARG A 71 -14.54 -17.61 21.03
CA ARG A 71 -15.33 -16.85 22.02
C ARG A 71 -14.44 -16.38 23.18
N ASN A 72 -14.25 -15.06 23.24
CA ASN A 72 -13.66 -14.28 24.34
C ASN A 72 -12.14 -14.41 24.60
N ARG A 73 -11.32 -13.56 23.95
CA ARG A 73 -10.50 -12.52 24.61
C ARG A 73 -9.66 -11.71 23.62
N LYS A 74 -9.75 -10.38 23.79
CA LYS A 74 -8.80 -9.28 23.46
C LYS A 74 -7.83 -9.50 22.30
N ARG A 75 -8.15 -8.83 21.19
CA ARG A 75 -7.28 -8.59 20.03
C ARG A 75 -5.96 -7.95 20.44
N THR A 76 -4.84 -8.58 20.10
CA THR A 76 -3.53 -7.94 19.99
C THR A 76 -2.96 -8.19 18.59
N TYR A 77 -2.73 -7.08 17.91
CA TYR A 77 -1.82 -6.71 16.81
C TYR A 77 -1.36 -7.66 15.68
N ASP A 78 -1.52 -8.99 15.71
CA ASP A 78 -0.85 -9.86 14.71
C ASP A 78 -1.74 -10.80 13.86
N ASP A 79 -3.08 -10.72 13.94
CA ASP A 79 -3.99 -11.67 13.23
C ASP A 79 -4.80 -11.09 12.05
N ILE A 80 -4.25 -10.14 11.29
CA ILE A 80 -4.80 -9.85 9.93
C ILE A 80 -3.90 -10.52 8.90
N LYS A 81 -4.19 -11.80 8.62
CA LYS A 81 -4.25 -12.36 7.25
C LYS A 81 -4.48 -13.88 7.31
N LEU A 82 -5.68 -14.28 6.90
CA LEU A 82 -6.02 -15.40 6.00
C LEU A 82 -7.44 -15.89 6.34
N ALA A 83 -8.43 -15.14 5.86
CA ALA A 83 -9.80 -15.63 5.75
C ALA A 83 -10.33 -15.29 4.34
N ALA A 84 -10.75 -16.34 3.64
CA ALA A 84 -11.70 -16.39 2.52
C ALA A 84 -11.63 -15.29 1.44
N VAL A 85 -11.12 -15.71 0.28
CA VAL A 85 -11.16 -14.98 -0.99
C VAL A 85 -12.57 -15.05 -1.56
N GLY A 86 -13.27 -13.91 -1.48
CA GLY A 86 -14.50 -13.55 -2.16
C GLY A 86 -14.47 -12.04 -2.44
N PRO A 87 -15.40 -11.47 -3.22
CA PRO A 87 -15.31 -10.12 -3.81
C PRO A 87 -15.45 -8.95 -2.82
N GLU A 88 -15.15 -9.16 -1.53
CA GLU A 88 -15.33 -8.21 -0.43
C GLU A 88 -14.23 -7.13 -0.30
N TYR A 89 -13.31 -7.01 -1.25
CA TYR A 89 -12.21 -6.03 -1.17
C TYR A 89 -12.26 -4.91 -2.19
N MET A 90 -13.30 -4.83 -3.03
CA MET A 90 -13.50 -3.69 -3.91
C MET A 90 -14.27 -2.61 -3.17
N PHE A 91 -13.67 -1.43 -3.06
CA PHE A 91 -14.28 -0.27 -2.45
C PHE A 91 -15.35 0.31 -3.36
N THR A 92 -16.36 0.91 -2.73
CA THR A 92 -17.28 1.82 -3.40
C THR A 92 -17.14 3.22 -2.84
N ILE A 93 -17.55 4.22 -3.62
CA ILE A 93 -17.55 5.62 -3.16
C ILE A 93 -18.71 5.82 -2.18
N ASP A 94 -18.39 6.43 -1.04
CA ASP A 94 -19.39 6.93 -0.12
C ASP A 94 -19.65 8.42 -0.31
N GLU A 95 -18.58 9.21 -0.39
CA GLU A 95 -18.62 10.67 -0.53
C GLU A 95 -17.34 11.18 -1.18
N ILE A 96 -17.44 12.33 -1.86
CA ILE A 96 -16.29 13.04 -2.43
C ILE A 96 -16.33 14.48 -1.93
N ASP A 97 -15.23 14.91 -1.32
CA ASP A 97 -15.01 16.28 -0.89
C ASP A 97 -13.96 16.95 -1.79
N GLU A 98 -14.23 18.18 -2.25
CA GLU A 98 -13.26 19.05 -2.91
C GLU A 98 -12.62 20.00 -1.90
N LEU A 99 -11.29 19.96 -1.78
CA LEU A 99 -10.57 20.73 -0.76
C LEU A 99 -9.53 21.66 -1.41
N GLY A 100 -9.74 22.96 -1.24
CA GLY A 100 -8.86 24.01 -1.77
C GLY A 100 -7.48 23.99 -1.13
N ILE A 101 -6.45 23.81 -1.96
CA ILE A 101 -5.04 23.80 -1.55
C ILE A 101 -4.24 24.97 -2.14
N ARG A 102 -4.86 25.83 -2.95
CA ARG A 102 -4.23 27.04 -3.49
C ARG A 102 -4.10 28.11 -2.41
N LEU A 103 -2.91 28.69 -2.28
CA LEU A 103 -2.70 29.84 -1.39
C LEU A 103 -3.01 31.17 -2.12
N PRO A 104 -3.50 32.21 -1.42
CA PRO A 104 -3.88 33.48 -2.04
C PRO A 104 -2.76 34.20 -2.82
N ASN A 105 -1.49 33.90 -2.54
CA ASN A 105 -0.34 34.49 -3.21
C ASN A 105 0.18 33.68 -4.41
N GLU A 106 -0.48 32.57 -4.76
CA GLU A 106 -0.07 31.67 -5.83
C GLU A 106 -0.66 32.09 -7.17
N LYS A 107 0.22 32.29 -8.15
CA LYS A 107 -0.14 32.81 -9.47
C LYS A 107 -0.47 31.72 -10.49
N VAL A 108 -0.08 30.48 -10.19
CA VAL A 108 -0.29 29.30 -11.03
C VAL A 108 -1.22 28.36 -10.27
N ASP A 109 -2.11 27.69 -11.00
CA ASP A 109 -2.94 26.63 -10.44
C ASP A 109 -2.06 25.51 -9.87
N CYS A 110 -2.58 24.80 -8.86
CA CYS A 110 -1.83 23.71 -8.27
C CYS A 110 -1.74 22.55 -9.26
N CYS A 111 -0.57 21.92 -9.31
CA CYS A 111 -0.35 20.68 -10.05
C CYS A 111 0.16 19.65 -9.05
N VAL A 112 -0.74 18.76 -8.63
CA VAL A 112 -0.48 17.84 -7.51
C VAL A 112 0.06 16.51 -8.02
N THR A 113 1.39 16.39 -8.02
CA THR A 113 2.09 15.26 -8.66
C THR A 113 2.61 14.21 -7.69
N GLY A 114 2.57 14.50 -6.38
CA GLY A 114 2.97 13.54 -5.34
C GLY A 114 2.29 13.84 -4.02
N ILE A 115 1.91 12.77 -3.32
CA ILE A 115 1.24 12.82 -2.01
C ILE A 115 1.83 11.72 -1.13
N CYS A 116 2.16 12.06 0.12
CA CYS A 116 2.45 11.05 1.15
C CYS A 116 1.86 11.45 2.50
N GLN A 117 1.69 10.47 3.39
CA GLN A 117 1.25 10.69 4.76
C GLN A 117 2.40 10.46 5.74
N LEU A 118 2.49 11.29 6.77
CA LEU A 118 3.40 11.16 7.89
C LEU A 118 2.77 10.31 9.01
N ALA A 119 3.59 9.87 9.97
CA ALA A 119 3.14 8.99 11.04
C ALA A 119 2.07 9.63 11.97
N ASP A 120 2.02 10.97 12.03
CA ASP A 120 1.02 11.74 12.79
C ASP A 120 -0.33 11.91 12.05
N GLY A 121 -0.45 11.33 10.85
CA GLY A 121 -1.64 11.38 10.01
C GLY A 121 -1.78 12.66 9.19
N THR A 122 -0.79 13.56 9.22
CA THR A 122 -0.72 14.72 8.32
C THR A 122 -0.18 14.32 6.94
N TYR A 123 -0.39 15.16 5.93
CA TYR A 123 0.03 14.88 4.55
C TYR A 123 1.06 15.88 4.06
N ILE A 124 1.95 15.40 3.21
CA ILE A 124 2.78 16.24 2.35
C ILE A 124 2.27 16.11 0.93
N ILE A 125 2.00 17.26 0.32
CA ILE A 125 1.57 17.36 -1.06
C ILE A 125 2.62 18.14 -1.85
N VAL A 126 2.99 17.62 -3.01
CA VAL A 126 3.82 18.30 -4.00
C VAL A 126 2.93 19.18 -4.86
N ASP A 127 3.24 20.48 -4.91
CA ASP A 127 2.66 21.44 -5.85
C ASP A 127 3.73 21.83 -6.87
N GLN A 128 3.78 21.06 -7.97
CA GLN A 128 4.76 21.25 -9.03
C GLN A 128 4.60 22.62 -9.71
N GLY A 129 3.35 23.05 -9.92
CA GLY A 129 3.00 24.29 -10.60
C GLY A 129 3.57 25.52 -9.89
N ASN A 130 3.55 25.50 -8.56
CA ASN A 130 4.10 26.57 -7.73
C ASN A 130 5.52 26.30 -7.21
N GLY A 131 6.14 25.16 -7.54
CA GLY A 131 7.51 24.82 -7.13
C GLY A 131 7.64 24.62 -5.60
N LYS A 132 6.61 24.03 -4.97
CA LYS A 132 6.53 23.91 -3.51
C LYS A 132 6.10 22.52 -3.07
N ILE A 133 6.33 22.23 -1.80
CA ILE A 133 5.59 21.24 -1.05
C ILE A 133 4.74 21.93 0.01
N LYS A 134 3.57 21.35 0.31
CA LYS A 134 2.58 21.83 1.27
C LYS A 134 2.37 20.75 2.33
N HIS A 135 2.47 21.13 3.61
CA HIS A 135 2.14 20.29 4.75
C HIS A 135 0.70 20.57 5.15
N ILE A 136 -0.11 19.52 5.20
CA ILE A 136 -1.56 19.57 5.34
C ILE A 136 -1.99 18.77 6.55
N ASP A 137 -2.79 19.38 7.42
CA ASP A 137 -3.34 18.74 8.60
C ASP A 137 -4.61 17.95 8.26
N GLY A 138 -4.42 16.64 8.06
CA GLY A 138 -5.51 15.69 7.83
C GLY A 138 -6.49 15.54 8.99
N ASN A 139 -6.09 15.91 10.21
CA ASN A 139 -6.96 15.85 11.39
C ASN A 139 -7.85 17.09 11.51
N ASN A 140 -7.51 18.17 10.81
CA ASN A 140 -8.19 19.46 10.90
C ASN A 140 -8.64 19.95 9.52
N LYS A 141 -9.53 19.16 8.88
CA LYS A 141 -10.16 19.50 7.60
C LYS A 141 -9.18 19.88 6.49
N PHE A 142 -8.02 19.20 6.44
CA PHE A 142 -6.98 19.39 5.41
C PHE A 142 -6.49 20.84 5.31
N LYS A 143 -6.35 21.53 6.42
CA LYS A 143 -5.77 22.88 6.43
C LYS A 143 -4.27 22.82 6.14
N ILE A 144 -3.78 23.73 5.29
CA ILE A 144 -2.33 23.93 5.08
C ILE A 144 -1.71 24.53 6.35
N VAL A 145 -0.72 23.84 6.91
CA VAL A 145 -0.01 24.25 8.14
C VAL A 145 1.40 24.79 7.89
N ALA A 146 2.05 24.37 6.80
CA ALA A 146 3.35 24.89 6.40
C ALA A 146 3.56 24.71 4.89
N THR A 147 4.46 25.51 4.32
CA THR A 147 4.92 25.34 2.93
C THR A 147 6.42 25.46 2.84
N CYS A 148 7.02 24.80 1.86
CA CYS A 148 8.45 24.85 1.58
C CYS A 148 8.66 25.00 0.07
N SER A 149 9.40 26.04 -0.33
CA SER A 149 9.73 26.28 -1.73
C SER A 149 10.98 25.51 -2.12
N LEU A 150 10.95 24.92 -3.31
CA LEU A 150 12.03 24.12 -3.86
C LEU A 150 12.68 24.85 -5.04
N PRO A 151 13.95 24.56 -5.37
CA PRO A 151 14.69 25.33 -6.39
C PRO A 151 14.20 25.09 -7.82
N SER A 152 13.30 24.14 -8.04
CA SER A 152 12.74 23.82 -9.36
C SER A 152 11.42 23.05 -9.21
N TRP A 153 11.05 22.23 -10.18
CA TRP A 153 9.83 21.43 -10.20
C TRP A 153 9.95 20.20 -9.29
N PRO A 154 9.35 20.21 -8.09
CA PRO A 154 9.14 18.97 -7.36
C PRO A 154 8.12 18.11 -8.11
N HIS A 155 8.28 16.78 -8.04
CA HIS A 155 7.40 15.88 -8.78
C HIS A 155 6.81 14.78 -7.90
N SER A 156 7.58 14.16 -7.00
CA SER A 156 7.05 13.11 -6.12
C SER A 156 7.67 13.19 -4.73
N VAL A 157 7.00 12.60 -3.75
CA VAL A 157 7.39 12.64 -2.34
C VAL A 157 7.08 11.31 -1.66
N CYS A 158 7.96 10.89 -0.76
CA CYS A 158 7.68 9.78 0.15
C CYS A 158 8.17 10.09 1.57
N SER A 159 7.52 9.50 2.57
CA SER A 159 8.03 9.48 3.95
C SER A 159 9.15 8.46 4.06
N ILE A 160 10.28 8.85 4.66
CA ILE A 160 11.39 7.93 4.96
C ILE A 160 11.25 7.40 6.38
N ASP A 161 10.96 8.29 7.31
CA ASP A 161 10.72 7.98 8.72
C ASP A 161 9.59 8.87 9.27
N GLY A 162 9.46 8.93 10.59
CA GLY A 162 8.34 9.62 11.24
C GLY A 162 8.26 11.13 10.96
N ASP A 163 9.38 11.79 10.65
CA ASP A 163 9.42 13.25 10.44
C ASP A 163 10.27 13.70 9.24
N THR A 164 10.88 12.78 8.50
CA THR A 164 11.69 13.09 7.32
C THR A 164 11.05 12.56 6.05
N ILE A 165 11.03 13.43 5.03
CA ILE A 165 10.58 13.11 3.68
C ILE A 165 11.73 13.22 2.68
N ALA A 166 11.61 12.47 1.59
CA ALA A 166 12.40 12.65 0.38
C ALA A 166 11.50 13.16 -0.75
N VAL A 167 11.96 14.18 -1.47
CA VAL A 167 11.25 14.81 -2.59
C VAL A 167 12.13 14.76 -3.84
N THR A 168 11.59 14.27 -4.95
CA THR A 168 12.25 14.36 -6.25
C THR A 168 12.03 15.74 -6.84
N VAL A 169 13.12 16.37 -7.30
CA VAL A 169 13.09 17.69 -7.93
C VAL A 169 13.81 17.58 -9.26
N TRP A 170 13.09 17.77 -10.36
CA TRP A 170 13.69 17.67 -11.69
C TRP A 170 13.15 18.71 -12.67
N ARG A 171 14.06 19.36 -13.39
CA ARG A 171 13.73 20.17 -14.58
C ARG A 171 15.00 20.46 -15.36
N SER A 172 14.98 20.25 -16.68
CA SER A 172 16.13 20.48 -17.56
C SER A 172 17.36 19.74 -17.01
N GLU A 173 18.45 20.45 -16.67
CA GLU A 173 19.71 19.88 -16.14
C GLU A 173 19.70 19.60 -14.63
N ARG A 174 18.61 19.91 -13.92
CA ARG A 174 18.50 19.64 -12.48
C ARG A 174 17.84 18.29 -12.25
N HIS A 175 18.52 17.41 -11.55
CA HIS A 175 18.00 16.14 -11.07
C HIS A 175 18.47 15.94 -9.63
N GLU A 176 17.57 16.16 -8.68
CA GLU A 176 17.95 16.23 -7.27
C GLU A 176 16.95 15.48 -6.39
N LEU A 177 17.48 14.87 -5.34
CA LEU A 177 16.72 14.32 -4.24
C LEU A 177 16.89 15.23 -3.03
N HIS A 178 15.79 15.83 -2.57
CA HIS A 178 15.78 16.75 -1.43
C HIS A 178 15.26 16.02 -0.19
N PHE A 179 16.05 16.02 0.87
CA PHE A 179 15.66 15.51 2.18
C PHE A 179 15.21 16.66 3.06
N ILE A 180 13.98 16.58 3.58
CA ILE A 180 13.35 17.65 4.32
C ILE A 180 12.79 17.06 5.61
N ARG A 181 13.12 17.69 6.74
CA ARG A 181 12.51 17.38 8.02
C ARG A 181 11.25 18.23 8.19
N VAL A 182 10.14 17.58 8.48
CA VAL A 182 8.85 18.17 8.80
C VAL A 182 8.71 18.26 10.31
N ALA A 183 8.65 19.47 10.82
CA ALA A 183 8.39 19.76 12.23
C ALA A 183 7.08 20.54 12.35
N VAL A 184 6.57 20.70 13.58
CA VAL A 184 5.34 21.43 13.84
C VAL A 184 5.43 22.85 13.24
N GLY A 185 4.60 23.12 12.23
CA GLY A 185 4.51 24.40 11.55
C GLY A 185 5.72 24.79 10.69
N LYS A 186 6.69 23.90 10.45
CA LYS A 186 7.91 24.23 9.68
C LYS A 186 8.49 23.03 8.94
N MET A 187 8.99 23.27 7.74
CA MET A 187 9.80 22.32 6.98
C MET A 187 11.25 22.82 6.87
N ILE A 188 12.21 21.93 7.12
CA ILE A 188 13.65 22.25 7.22
C ILE A 188 14.43 21.38 6.25
N HIS A 189 15.09 21.98 5.26
CA HIS A 189 16.01 21.26 4.37
C HIS A 189 17.17 20.65 5.15
N LYS A 190 17.45 19.38 4.87
CA LYS A 190 18.51 18.61 5.52
C LYS A 190 19.68 18.35 4.58
N ASN A 191 19.38 17.76 3.43
CA ASN A 191 20.40 17.35 2.47
C ASN A 191 19.83 17.42 1.04
N VAL A 192 20.72 17.55 0.06
CA VAL A 192 20.39 17.45 -1.36
C VAL A 192 21.40 16.50 -2.01
N VAL A 193 20.89 15.47 -2.66
CA VAL A 193 21.71 14.56 -3.48
C VAL A 193 21.46 14.88 -4.95
N LYS A 194 22.54 15.09 -5.70
CA LYS A 194 22.47 15.25 -7.16
C LYS A 194 22.48 13.88 -7.82
N LEU A 195 21.57 13.69 -8.75
CA LEU A 195 21.46 12.48 -9.56
C LEU A 195 21.98 12.78 -10.96
N ASP A 196 22.51 11.76 -11.62
CA ASP A 196 22.97 11.80 -13.01
C ASP A 196 21.85 11.45 -14.02
N HIS A 197 20.64 11.24 -13.52
CA HIS A 197 19.46 10.91 -14.30
C HIS A 197 18.20 11.59 -13.77
N ILE A 198 17.16 11.67 -14.60
CA ILE A 198 15.84 12.21 -14.23
C ILE A 198 15.22 11.40 -13.07
N CYS A 199 14.57 12.07 -12.12
CA CYS A 199 13.86 11.46 -11.00
C CYS A 199 12.37 11.87 -10.99
N LYS A 200 11.50 11.09 -11.63
CA LYS A 200 10.05 11.41 -11.73
C LYS A 200 9.32 11.01 -10.46
N SER A 201 9.30 9.72 -10.14
CA SER A 201 8.59 9.19 -8.97
C SER A 201 9.52 8.58 -7.93
N ILE A 202 9.07 8.52 -6.69
CA ILE A 202 9.80 7.96 -5.56
C ILE A 202 8.89 7.15 -4.64
N ALA A 203 9.38 5.98 -4.20
CA ALA A 203 8.76 5.18 -3.16
C ALA A 203 9.80 4.75 -2.12
N HIS A 204 9.38 4.48 -0.89
CA HIS A 204 10.25 4.00 0.18
C HIS A 204 9.86 2.57 0.60
N SER A 205 10.79 1.64 0.44
CA SER A 205 10.72 0.32 1.04
C SER A 205 11.11 0.41 2.50
N LYS A 206 10.12 0.36 3.39
CA LYS A 206 10.36 0.41 4.85
C LYS A 206 11.14 -0.80 5.35
N GLU A 207 10.87 -1.97 4.80
CA GLU A 207 11.53 -3.23 5.19
C GLU A 207 13.01 -3.24 4.79
N ALA A 208 13.32 -2.88 3.55
CA ALA A 208 14.71 -2.81 3.08
C ALA A 208 15.42 -1.50 3.50
N ASN A 209 14.68 -0.51 3.99
CA ASN A 209 15.12 0.87 4.21
C ASN A 209 15.78 1.49 2.96
N MET A 210 15.14 1.30 1.81
CA MET A 210 15.64 1.69 0.49
C MET A 210 14.65 2.62 -0.21
N LEU A 211 15.16 3.59 -0.95
CA LEU A 211 14.38 4.41 -1.87
C LEU A 211 14.38 3.78 -3.25
N LEU A 212 13.22 3.72 -3.88
CA LEU A 212 13.08 3.40 -5.30
C LEU A 212 12.79 4.72 -6.01
N ILE A 213 13.57 5.03 -7.04
CA ILE A 213 13.42 6.25 -7.83
C ILE A 213 13.17 5.85 -9.27
N ALA A 214 12.00 6.23 -9.79
CA ALA A 214 11.64 6.02 -11.18
C ALA A 214 12.17 7.15 -12.07
N THR A 215 12.67 6.77 -13.23
CA THR A 215 13.07 7.68 -14.31
C THR A 215 12.00 7.67 -15.41
N ARG A 216 12.36 7.94 -16.67
CA ARG A 216 11.44 7.79 -17.81
C ARG A 216 11.21 6.32 -18.19
N ASN A 217 12.14 5.43 -17.92
CA ASN A 217 12.05 4.02 -18.31
C ASN A 217 12.79 3.06 -17.39
N THR A 218 13.35 3.53 -16.27
CA THR A 218 14.04 2.69 -15.29
C THR A 218 13.51 2.92 -13.89
N ILE A 219 13.75 1.95 -13.01
CA ILE A 219 13.64 2.12 -11.56
C ILE A 219 15.02 1.84 -10.98
N ASN A 220 15.54 2.80 -10.24
CA ASN A 220 16.84 2.73 -9.57
C ASN A 220 16.62 2.67 -8.06
N THR A 221 17.43 1.88 -7.38
CA THR A 221 17.41 1.75 -5.92
C THR A 221 18.53 2.55 -5.29
N TYR A 222 18.20 3.21 -4.19
CA TYR A 222 19.07 4.07 -3.41
C TYR A 222 18.94 3.74 -1.93
N THR A 223 20.00 3.99 -1.16
CA THR A 223 19.88 4.00 0.29
C THR A 223 18.95 5.13 0.73
N SER A 224 18.41 5.06 1.94
CA SER A 224 17.61 6.15 2.51
C SER A 224 18.37 7.47 2.73
N SER A 225 19.71 7.45 2.64
CA SER A 225 20.55 8.66 2.60
C SER A 225 20.82 9.19 1.19
N GLY A 226 20.39 8.46 0.15
CA GLY A 226 20.48 8.86 -1.26
C GLY A 226 21.70 8.33 -2.01
N GLU A 227 22.37 7.28 -1.52
CA GLU A 227 23.47 6.65 -2.27
C GLU A 227 22.91 5.63 -3.28
N PHE A 228 23.37 5.67 -4.53
CA PHE A 228 22.94 4.71 -5.55
C PHE A 228 23.40 3.29 -5.21
N VAL A 229 22.50 2.31 -5.37
CA VAL A 229 22.81 0.91 -5.12
C VAL A 229 22.79 0.10 -6.40
N ARG A 230 21.66 0.08 -7.12
CA ARG A 230 21.53 -0.63 -8.40
C ARG A 230 20.36 -0.13 -9.22
N GLU A 231 20.43 -0.37 -10.52
CA GLU A 231 19.24 -0.40 -11.37
C GLU A 231 18.45 -1.68 -11.06
N LEU A 232 17.16 -1.51 -10.80
CA LEU A 232 16.23 -2.60 -10.47
C LEU A 232 15.46 -3.06 -11.71
N TYR A 233 15.02 -2.12 -12.53
CA TYR A 233 14.16 -2.38 -13.67
C TYR A 233 14.48 -1.43 -14.82
N ARG A 234 14.32 -1.93 -16.06
CA ARG A 234 14.40 -1.13 -17.29
C ARG A 234 13.39 -1.61 -18.31
N ASN A 235 12.56 -0.69 -18.77
CA ASN A 235 11.74 -0.87 -19.95
C ASN A 235 12.55 -0.53 -21.21
N THR A 236 12.73 -1.52 -22.09
CA THR A 236 13.49 -1.39 -23.34
C THR A 236 12.62 -1.06 -24.55
N LYS A 237 11.29 -1.01 -24.39
CA LYS A 237 10.32 -0.83 -25.49
C LYS A 237 9.94 0.63 -25.74
N GLY A 238 10.55 1.58 -25.04
CA GLY A 238 10.31 3.00 -25.25
C GLY A 238 10.90 3.86 -24.14
N MET A 239 11.04 5.15 -24.45
CA MET A 239 11.25 6.19 -23.43
C MET A 239 9.88 6.67 -22.91
N ASP A 240 9.86 7.24 -21.71
CA ASP A 240 8.64 7.79 -21.07
C ASP A 240 7.53 6.75 -20.86
N THR A 241 7.96 5.57 -20.44
CA THR A 241 7.06 4.48 -20.05
C THR A 241 6.66 4.64 -18.60
N VAL A 242 7.61 4.80 -17.68
CA VAL A 242 7.31 4.85 -16.23
C VAL A 242 6.84 6.24 -15.80
N SER A 243 5.61 6.34 -15.30
CA SER A 243 5.03 7.60 -14.79
C SER A 243 5.03 7.70 -13.28
N ASP A 244 4.60 6.65 -12.59
CA ASP A 244 4.59 6.57 -11.13
C ASP A 244 4.92 5.16 -10.65
N ILE A 245 5.35 5.06 -9.39
CA ILE A 245 5.69 3.80 -8.74
C ILE A 245 5.18 3.75 -7.30
N THR A 246 4.84 2.56 -6.85
CA THR A 246 4.55 2.29 -5.44
C THR A 246 5.03 0.90 -5.06
N ILE A 247 5.24 0.65 -3.77
CA ILE A 247 5.76 -0.62 -3.27
C ILE A 247 4.87 -1.13 -2.14
N SER A 248 4.63 -2.44 -2.13
CA SER A 248 3.89 -3.11 -1.08
C SER A 248 4.59 -2.97 0.27
N ARG A 249 3.82 -3.03 1.37
CA ARG A 249 4.35 -2.84 2.73
C ARG A 249 5.43 -3.87 3.09
N ASP A 250 5.29 -5.08 2.57
CA ASP A 250 6.23 -6.20 2.70
C ASP A 250 7.35 -6.18 1.66
N GLY A 251 7.50 -5.10 0.88
CA GLY A 251 8.58 -4.92 -0.08
C GLY A 251 8.61 -5.88 -1.28
N ASN A 252 7.71 -6.86 -1.31
CA ASN A 252 7.73 -7.97 -2.27
C ASN A 252 7.24 -7.60 -3.66
N LEU A 253 6.37 -6.60 -3.75
CA LEU A 253 5.71 -6.20 -4.99
C LEU A 253 5.86 -4.72 -5.24
N ILE A 254 6.21 -4.37 -6.46
CA ILE A 254 6.31 -2.99 -6.94
C ILE A 254 5.29 -2.84 -8.05
N PHE A 255 4.45 -1.82 -7.94
CA PHE A 255 3.52 -1.44 -8.99
C PHE A 255 4.05 -0.19 -9.68
N LEU A 256 3.93 -0.16 -11.00
CA LEU A 256 4.28 1.00 -11.80
C LEU A 256 3.25 1.22 -12.90
N THR A 257 3.07 2.48 -13.27
CA THR A 257 2.25 2.89 -14.41
C THR A 257 3.12 3.03 -15.66
N ASP A 258 2.77 2.30 -16.71
CA ASP A 258 3.34 2.42 -18.05
C ASP A 258 2.44 3.30 -18.91
N GLN A 259 2.71 4.60 -18.95
CA GLN A 259 1.87 5.58 -19.63
C GLN A 259 1.82 5.33 -21.13
N LEU A 260 2.99 5.19 -21.77
CA LEU A 260 3.09 5.02 -23.22
C LEU A 260 2.33 3.78 -23.71
N HIS A 261 2.37 2.69 -22.95
CA HIS A 261 1.70 1.44 -23.33
C HIS A 261 0.33 1.25 -22.70
N LYS A 262 -0.15 2.21 -21.89
CA LYS A 262 -1.44 2.19 -21.19
C LYS A 262 -1.63 0.96 -20.30
N LYS A 263 -0.62 0.68 -19.46
CA LYS A 263 -0.59 -0.52 -18.60
C LYS A 263 -0.24 -0.19 -17.17
N ILE A 264 -0.63 -1.10 -16.28
CA ILE A 264 -0.03 -1.22 -14.96
C ILE A 264 0.86 -2.45 -14.98
N ILE A 265 2.09 -2.32 -14.54
CA ILE A 265 3.04 -3.42 -14.44
C ILE A 265 3.30 -3.70 -12.97
N GLN A 266 3.26 -4.97 -12.61
CA GLN A 266 3.64 -5.46 -11.30
C GLN A 266 4.99 -6.18 -11.43
N LEU A 267 5.96 -5.74 -10.64
CA LEU A 267 7.28 -6.34 -10.52
C LEU A 267 7.41 -7.04 -9.17
N ASP A 268 8.25 -8.06 -9.10
CA ASP A 268 8.77 -8.56 -7.83
C ASP A 268 9.89 -7.65 -7.28
N HIS A 269 10.38 -7.96 -6.08
CA HIS A 269 11.48 -7.26 -5.42
C HIS A 269 12.83 -7.35 -6.16
N GLU A 270 12.98 -8.28 -7.11
CA GLU A 270 14.16 -8.41 -7.96
C GLU A 270 14.08 -7.54 -9.22
N GLY A 271 12.86 -7.07 -9.56
CA GLY A 271 12.57 -6.24 -10.73
C GLY A 271 11.98 -7.02 -11.90
N ASN A 272 11.65 -8.30 -11.73
CA ASN A 272 11.04 -9.11 -12.78
C ASN A 272 9.56 -8.81 -12.88
N THR A 273 9.04 -8.69 -14.11
CA THR A 273 7.59 -8.53 -14.33
C THR A 273 6.85 -9.82 -13.97
N VAL A 274 6.00 -9.74 -12.95
CA VAL A 274 5.13 -10.86 -12.52
C VAL A 274 3.72 -10.74 -13.09
N ASN A 275 3.25 -9.53 -13.36
CA ASN A 275 1.94 -9.30 -13.95
C ASN A 275 1.90 -7.99 -14.74
N ALA A 276 0.95 -7.89 -15.66
CA ALA A 276 0.66 -6.67 -16.39
C ALA A 276 -0.84 -6.57 -16.68
N PHE A 277 -1.41 -5.40 -16.42
CA PHE A 277 -2.83 -5.11 -16.52
C PHE A 277 -3.05 -4.05 -17.60
N THR A 278 -4.10 -4.25 -18.39
CA THR A 278 -4.62 -3.27 -19.34
C THR A 278 -6.11 -3.13 -19.06
N TYR A 279 -6.63 -1.91 -19.10
CA TYR A 279 -8.04 -1.66 -18.93
C TYR A 279 -8.49 -0.57 -19.91
N PRO A 280 -9.57 -0.77 -20.68
CA PRO A 280 -9.99 0.18 -21.70
C PRO A 280 -10.15 1.62 -21.18
N ASP A 281 -10.70 1.78 -19.97
CA ASP A 281 -11.01 3.10 -19.41
C ASP A 281 -9.88 3.68 -18.55
N LEU A 282 -8.68 3.09 -18.58
CA LEU A 282 -7.52 3.62 -17.86
C LEU A 282 -6.91 4.84 -18.55
N GLY A 283 -7.08 4.95 -19.88
CA GLY A 283 -6.44 6.02 -20.64
C GLY A 283 -4.91 5.99 -20.52
N ASP A 284 -4.34 7.13 -20.15
CA ASP A 284 -2.92 7.30 -19.91
C ASP A 284 -2.67 7.22 -18.39
N PRO A 285 -2.15 6.10 -17.84
CA PRO A 285 -2.00 5.95 -16.40
C PRO A 285 -0.90 6.86 -15.85
N TYR A 286 -1.25 7.64 -14.82
CA TYR A 286 -0.33 8.52 -14.09
C TYR A 286 -0.03 7.95 -12.72
N GLY A 287 -0.87 8.23 -11.72
CA GLY A 287 -0.62 7.88 -10.32
C GLY A 287 -1.02 6.46 -9.97
N VAL A 288 -0.28 5.83 -9.04
CA VAL A 288 -0.63 4.53 -8.46
C VAL A 288 -0.36 4.51 -6.97
N CYS A 289 -1.30 3.97 -6.19
CA CYS A 289 -1.06 3.69 -4.77
C CYS A 289 -1.68 2.35 -4.37
N LEU A 290 -1.22 1.79 -3.25
CA LEU A 290 -1.75 0.54 -2.71
C LEU A 290 -2.71 0.78 -1.57
N SER A 291 -3.71 -0.09 -1.47
CA SER A 291 -4.54 -0.19 -0.28
C SER A 291 -3.73 -0.76 0.91
N HIS A 292 -4.42 -1.05 2.01
CA HIS A 292 -3.81 -1.74 3.15
C HIS A 292 -3.38 -3.19 2.83
N THR A 293 -3.91 -3.80 1.76
CA THR A 293 -3.47 -5.11 1.26
C THR A 293 -2.40 -4.94 0.18
N SER A 294 -1.40 -5.82 0.16
CA SER A 294 -0.26 -5.75 -0.77
C SER A 294 -0.64 -5.92 -2.25
N ASN A 295 -1.88 -6.34 -2.56
CA ASN A 295 -2.33 -6.72 -3.90
C ASN A 295 -3.45 -5.86 -4.45
N HIS A 296 -4.05 -4.96 -3.67
CA HIS A 296 -5.09 -4.07 -4.17
C HIS A 296 -4.49 -2.68 -4.42
N ALA A 297 -4.50 -2.24 -5.67
CA ALA A 297 -4.00 -0.95 -6.12
C ALA A 297 -5.13 -0.03 -6.59
N PHE A 298 -4.97 1.28 -6.38
CA PHE A 298 -5.72 2.32 -7.06
C PHE A 298 -4.82 2.98 -8.09
N VAL A 299 -5.38 3.30 -9.25
CA VAL A 299 -4.64 3.89 -10.36
C VAL A 299 -5.50 5.00 -10.95
N CYS A 300 -4.89 6.16 -11.18
CA CYS A 300 -5.55 7.23 -11.92
C CYS A 300 -4.93 7.38 -13.30
N GLY A 301 -5.74 7.83 -14.26
CA GLY A 301 -5.29 8.10 -15.60
C GLY A 301 -5.94 9.34 -16.20
N ASP A 302 -5.19 10.00 -17.07
CA ASP A 302 -5.62 11.13 -17.88
C ASP A 302 -6.21 10.63 -19.21
N GLY A 303 -7.11 11.42 -19.79
CA GLY A 303 -7.84 11.09 -21.00
C GLY A 303 -9.32 10.78 -20.71
N PRO A 304 -9.66 9.67 -20.03
CA PRO A 304 -11.02 9.42 -19.56
C PRO A 304 -11.27 9.98 -18.15
N ASP A 305 -10.26 10.59 -17.53
CA ASP A 305 -10.29 11.16 -16.17
C ASP A 305 -10.90 10.19 -15.15
N THR A 306 -10.27 9.03 -15.00
CA THR A 306 -10.77 7.94 -14.17
C THR A 306 -9.84 7.61 -13.02
N ILE A 307 -10.45 7.06 -11.97
CA ILE A 307 -9.76 6.29 -10.95
C ILE A 307 -10.29 4.87 -11.06
N ILE A 308 -9.39 3.93 -11.28
CA ILE A 308 -9.70 2.50 -11.24
C ILE A 308 -9.11 1.88 -9.99
N GLN A 309 -9.66 0.74 -9.62
CA GLN A 309 -9.14 -0.09 -8.55
C GLN A 309 -8.90 -1.50 -9.12
N ILE A 310 -7.80 -2.13 -8.69
CA ILE A 310 -7.30 -3.39 -9.22
C ILE A 310 -7.10 -4.34 -8.06
N ASP A 311 -7.78 -5.48 -8.08
CA ASP A 311 -7.36 -6.63 -7.29
C ASP A 311 -6.33 -7.44 -8.10
N GLY A 312 -5.06 -7.28 -7.75
CA GLY A 312 -3.94 -7.95 -8.40
C GLY A 312 -3.94 -9.47 -8.22
N ALA A 313 -4.63 -10.00 -7.20
CA ALA A 313 -4.73 -11.44 -6.97
C ALA A 313 -5.74 -12.09 -7.93
N GLU A 314 -6.91 -11.48 -8.07
CA GLU A 314 -8.00 -11.99 -8.93
C GLU A 314 -7.95 -11.43 -10.35
N LYS A 315 -7.09 -10.43 -10.59
CA LYS A 315 -7.01 -9.65 -11.83
C LYS A 315 -8.33 -8.94 -12.18
N ASN A 316 -9.10 -8.58 -11.16
CA ASN A 316 -10.32 -7.81 -11.31
C ASN A 316 -9.98 -6.32 -11.37
N ILE A 317 -10.62 -5.59 -12.28
CA ILE A 317 -10.45 -4.15 -12.46
C ILE A 317 -11.84 -3.52 -12.51
N LEU A 318 -12.06 -2.47 -11.74
CA LEU A 318 -13.30 -1.69 -11.75
C LEU A 318 -13.01 -0.20 -11.77
N THR A 319 -13.83 0.55 -12.48
CA THR A 319 -13.87 2.01 -12.39
C THR A 319 -14.50 2.40 -11.05
N LEU A 320 -13.75 3.17 -10.25
CA LEU A 320 -14.18 3.69 -8.96
C LEU A 320 -14.82 5.07 -9.11
N ALA A 321 -14.14 5.98 -9.81
CA ALA A 321 -14.55 7.37 -10.03
C ALA A 321 -14.26 7.81 -11.46
N THR A 322 -14.99 8.81 -11.94
CA THR A 322 -14.89 9.39 -13.29
C THR A 322 -14.96 10.92 -13.26
N GLU A 323 -14.85 11.55 -14.43
CA GLU A 323 -15.11 12.98 -14.63
C GLU A 323 -16.45 13.45 -14.03
N MET A 324 -17.49 12.61 -14.09
CA MET A 324 -18.82 12.94 -13.52
C MET A 324 -18.78 13.10 -12.00
N ASP A 325 -17.76 12.56 -11.36
CA ASP A 325 -17.52 12.62 -9.92
C ASP A 325 -16.55 13.77 -9.54
N GLY A 326 -16.20 14.63 -10.50
CA GLY A 326 -15.28 15.76 -10.32
C GLY A 326 -13.79 15.41 -10.48
N VAL A 327 -13.47 14.18 -10.88
CA VAL A 327 -12.10 13.78 -11.22
C VAL A 327 -11.71 14.47 -12.53
N MET A 328 -10.84 15.47 -12.49
CA MET A 328 -10.37 16.19 -13.68
C MET A 328 -8.84 16.12 -13.73
N CYS A 329 -8.27 15.52 -14.77
CA CYS A 329 -6.82 15.33 -14.96
C CYS A 329 -6.10 14.78 -13.71
N PRO A 330 -6.51 13.62 -13.16
CA PRO A 330 -5.91 13.10 -11.94
C PRO A 330 -4.46 12.65 -12.17
N HIS A 331 -3.55 13.07 -11.29
CA HIS A 331 -2.11 12.88 -11.49
C HIS A 331 -1.41 12.11 -10.36
N SER A 332 -1.94 12.15 -9.14
CA SER A 332 -1.37 11.39 -8.01
C SER A 332 -2.44 10.88 -7.07
N LEU A 333 -2.13 9.80 -6.36
CA LEU A 333 -3.04 9.12 -5.45
C LEU A 333 -2.34 8.77 -4.14
N PHE A 334 -3.07 8.86 -3.04
CA PHE A 334 -2.64 8.30 -1.77
C PHE A 334 -3.82 7.68 -1.02
N PHE A 335 -3.71 6.40 -0.68
CA PHE A 335 -4.72 5.72 0.13
C PHE A 335 -4.42 5.87 1.62
N ASP A 336 -5.31 6.54 2.34
CA ASP A 336 -5.31 6.58 3.79
C ASP A 336 -6.10 5.40 4.36
N ALA A 337 -5.37 4.37 4.79
CA ALA A 337 -5.94 3.18 5.40
C ALA A 337 -6.63 3.43 6.74
N GLN A 338 -6.23 4.45 7.51
CA GLN A 338 -6.85 4.74 8.81
C GLN A 338 -8.21 5.40 8.65
N ARG A 339 -8.35 6.25 7.63
CA ARG A 339 -9.58 7.00 7.34
C ARG A 339 -10.42 6.39 6.22
N HIS A 340 -9.98 5.27 5.63
CA HIS A 340 -10.65 4.60 4.51
C HIS A 340 -10.99 5.57 3.38
N MET A 341 -10.00 6.34 2.92
CA MET A 341 -10.20 7.34 1.88
C MET A 341 -9.02 7.41 0.93
N LEU A 342 -9.29 7.88 -0.28
CA LEU A 342 -8.30 8.18 -1.30
C LEU A 342 -8.14 9.71 -1.40
N VAL A 343 -6.91 10.19 -1.24
CA VAL A 343 -6.55 11.57 -1.54
C VAL A 343 -6.05 11.63 -2.97
N VAL A 344 -6.71 12.43 -3.80
CA VAL A 344 -6.45 12.51 -5.24
C VAL A 344 -5.87 13.88 -5.56
N GLY A 345 -4.67 13.87 -6.11
CA GLY A 345 -4.03 15.05 -6.67
C GLY A 345 -4.44 15.25 -8.12
N LEU A 346 -4.81 16.48 -8.48
CA LEU A 346 -5.21 16.87 -9.82
C LEU A 346 -4.13 17.73 -10.50
N ASP A 347 -4.02 17.64 -11.83
CA ASP A 347 -3.31 18.63 -12.64
C ASP A 347 -4.23 19.83 -12.92
N ARG A 348 -3.67 21.04 -12.83
CA ARG A 348 -4.36 22.31 -13.14
C ARG A 348 -5.64 22.56 -12.32
N GLY A 349 -5.60 22.19 -11.04
CA GLY A 349 -6.70 22.41 -10.10
C GLY A 349 -6.35 23.38 -8.98
N GLU A 350 -7.35 23.98 -8.35
CA GLU A 350 -7.17 24.66 -7.05
C GLU A 350 -7.36 23.69 -5.87
N ASN A 351 -7.87 22.49 -6.16
CA ASN A 351 -8.38 21.53 -5.20
C ASN A 351 -7.64 20.19 -5.29
N ILE A 352 -7.67 19.45 -4.19
CA ILE A 352 -7.53 17.99 -4.18
C ILE A 352 -8.92 17.38 -3.97
N LEU A 353 -9.10 16.12 -4.37
CA LEU A 353 -10.29 15.35 -3.99
C LEU A 353 -9.98 14.45 -2.81
N VAL A 354 -10.93 14.34 -1.90
CA VAL A 354 -10.92 13.34 -0.84
C VAL A 354 -12.12 12.42 -1.04
N VAL A 355 -11.85 11.23 -1.55
CA VAL A 355 -12.86 10.20 -1.86
C VAL A 355 -12.96 9.25 -0.68
N LYS A 356 -14.06 9.31 0.07
CA LYS A 356 -14.35 8.39 1.17
C LYS A 356 -14.87 7.07 0.62
N LEU A 357 -14.37 5.97 1.15
CA LEU A 357 -14.58 4.62 0.64
C LEU A 357 -15.31 3.76 1.67
N LYS A 358 -16.17 2.86 1.20
CA LYS A 358 -16.89 1.86 2.02
C LYS A 358 -16.78 0.45 1.47
#